data_AF-A0AAW1Y994-F1
#
_entry.id   AF-A0AAW1Y994-F1
#
_cell.length_a   1.000
_cell.length_b   1.000
_cell.length_c   1.000
_cell.angle_alpha   90.00
_cell.angle_beta   90.00
_cell.angle_gamma   90.00
#
_symmetry.space_group_name_H-M   'P 1'
#
loop_
_entity.id
_entity.type
_entity.pdbx_description
1 polymer ?
#
loop_
_entity_poly.entity_id
_entity_poly.type
_entity_poly.pdbx_seq_one_letter_code
_entity_poly.pdbx_strand_id
1 'polypeptide(L)'
;MRIISYAGVTKPSFLLVHPELPALAWKLQLTSISTLRIPRNSEKLIGLITRSQHSVSGRTRATRYADSSVSNTNSPRLGQRQRGSSSLYSRPSLLDMKNDKVANRARVYDFLRGIGIIPDELDGLELPVTVEVMRERVDFLHNLGLTVEDINNYPLVLGCSVKKNMIPVLDYLGKLGVRKSTFTEFLRRYPQVLHASVVVDLAPVVQYLQGMDIKPDEIPRVLERYPELLGFKLEGTMSTSVAYLVGIGVARREIGGVLTRYPEILGMRVGRVIKPFVEYLENLGIPRLGVARLIEKRPHILGFELEERVKPNIESLLEFCIRKESLASVVAQYPEIIGIDLKPKLLSQQSSLKSVIDLGPEDFGRVVEKMPQVVSLSDKPMMKHVDFLKNCGFSFEQVRKMVTGCPQLLALNLDIMKLSFDFFQKEMQRPLDDLVAFPAFFTYGLESTIKPRHKMVTKKGLKCSLGWLLNCSDEKFEQRMDYDTIEMDEMESSPSFDMNTLTEPRSDESGSDYDSDDEYA
;
A
#
# COMPACT_ATOMS: atom_id res chain seq x y z
N MET A 1 -40.05 14.93 -8.24
CA MET A 1 -40.48 14.51 -6.88
C MET A 1 -39.23 14.09 -6.13
N ARG A 2 -39.09 14.50 -4.87
CA ARG A 2 -37.84 14.56 -4.08
C ARG A 2 -36.96 13.30 -4.21
N ILE A 3 -35.71 13.50 -4.60
CA ILE A 3 -34.63 12.50 -4.53
C ILE A 3 -34.28 12.37 -3.04
N ILE A 4 -34.68 11.26 -2.43
CA ILE A 4 -34.33 10.91 -1.07
C ILE A 4 -32.96 10.23 -1.13
N SER A 5 -31.92 10.93 -0.68
CA SER A 5 -30.60 10.35 -0.46
C SER A 5 -30.67 9.40 0.73
N TYR A 6 -30.57 8.11 0.48
CA TYR A 6 -30.36 7.13 1.55
C TYR A 6 -28.90 7.20 2.00
N ALA A 7 -28.63 8.00 3.03
CA ALA A 7 -27.43 7.90 3.84
C ALA A 7 -27.64 6.78 4.87
N GLY A 8 -27.54 5.53 4.43
CA GLY A 8 -27.44 4.38 5.32
C GLY A 8 -26.01 4.28 5.84
N VAL A 9 -25.79 4.64 7.11
CA VAL A 9 -24.54 4.36 7.82
C VAL A 9 -24.54 2.87 8.17
N THR A 10 -24.14 2.04 7.22
CA THR A 10 -23.71 0.67 7.52
C THR A 10 -22.27 0.77 8.01
N LYS A 11 -22.03 0.45 9.29
CA LYS A 11 -20.68 0.24 9.82
C LYS A 11 -20.01 -0.82 8.94
N PRO A 12 -18.84 -0.56 8.32
CA PRO A 12 -18.06 -1.63 7.73
C PRO A 12 -17.59 -2.51 8.88
N SER A 13 -18.14 -3.71 8.96
CA SER A 13 -17.58 -4.80 9.74
C SER A 13 -16.25 -5.14 9.08
N PHE A 14 -15.15 -4.62 9.64
CA PHE A 14 -13.81 -5.01 9.22
C PHE A 14 -13.61 -6.48 9.63
N LEU A 15 -13.95 -7.42 8.75
CA LEU A 15 -13.39 -8.75 8.80
C LEU A 15 -11.96 -8.65 8.30
N LEU A 16 -11.06 -8.32 9.23
CA LEU A 16 -9.62 -8.47 9.05
C LEU A 16 -9.33 -9.96 8.90
N VAL A 17 -9.29 -10.41 7.64
CA VAL A 17 -8.59 -11.64 7.29
C VAL A 17 -7.12 -11.36 7.57
N HIS A 18 -6.61 -11.86 8.70
CA HIS A 18 -5.17 -11.89 8.96
C HIS A 18 -4.52 -12.78 7.90
N PRO A 19 -3.66 -12.25 7.01
CA PRO A 19 -2.80 -13.10 6.21
C PRO A 19 -1.67 -13.56 7.13
N GLU A 20 -1.57 -14.87 7.36
CA GLU A 20 -0.34 -15.43 7.91
C GLU A 20 0.83 -15.10 6.97
N LEU A 21 1.87 -14.47 7.53
CA LEU A 21 3.02 -13.97 6.80
C LEU A 21 3.94 -15.15 6.41
N PRO A 22 4.29 -15.31 5.11
CA PRO A 22 5.34 -16.24 4.71
C PRO A 22 6.72 -15.78 5.19
N ALA A 23 7.62 -16.73 5.44
CA ALA A 23 9.00 -16.49 5.82
C ALA A 23 9.77 -15.79 4.68
N LEU A 24 10.03 -14.50 4.84
CA LEU A 24 10.71 -13.66 3.85
C LEU A 24 12.22 -13.95 3.81
N ALA A 25 12.73 -14.30 2.62
CA ALA A 25 14.16 -14.35 2.32
C ALA A 25 14.63 -12.96 1.93
N TRP A 26 15.45 -12.31 2.77
CA TRP A 26 15.88 -10.93 2.54
C TRP A 26 17.17 -10.83 1.74
N LYS A 27 17.13 -10.05 0.65
CA LYS A 27 18.32 -9.48 0.01
C LYS A 27 18.51 -8.06 0.53
N LEU A 28 19.60 -7.84 1.24
CA LEU A 28 20.10 -6.50 1.57
C LEU A 28 20.50 -5.79 0.27
N GLN A 29 19.73 -4.79 -0.16
CA GLN A 29 20.16 -3.85 -1.20
C GLN A 29 21.20 -2.89 -0.60
N LEU A 30 22.48 -3.18 -0.85
CA LEU A 30 23.56 -2.21 -0.72
C LEU A 30 23.52 -1.29 -1.94
N THR A 31 23.09 -0.05 -1.75
CA THR A 31 23.14 0.96 -2.82
C THR A 31 24.59 1.38 -3.06
N SER A 32 25.14 0.95 -4.19
CA SER A 32 26.38 1.51 -4.77
C SER A 32 25.95 2.40 -5.93
N ILE A 33 26.14 3.72 -5.81
CA ILE A 33 25.88 4.68 -6.89
C ILE A 33 27.24 5.16 -7.39
N SER A 34 27.63 4.74 -8.59
CA SER A 34 28.71 5.39 -9.36
C SER A 34 28.07 6.06 -10.57
N THR A 35 28.20 7.39 -10.64
CA THR A 35 27.70 8.24 -11.73
C THR A 35 28.80 8.45 -12.76
N LEU A 36 28.49 8.29 -14.04
CA LEU A 36 29.30 8.78 -15.15
C LEU A 36 28.39 9.44 -16.18
N ARG A 37 28.40 10.79 -16.19
CA ARG A 37 27.77 11.66 -17.20
C ARG A 37 28.80 12.05 -18.26
N ILE A 38 28.39 12.02 -19.54
CA ILE A 38 28.99 12.81 -20.64
C ILE A 38 27.81 13.39 -21.47
N PRO A 39 27.81 14.68 -21.87
CA PRO A 39 26.64 15.38 -22.40
C PRO A 39 26.55 15.33 -23.94
N ARG A 40 25.33 15.38 -24.49
CA ARG A 40 25.12 15.87 -25.88
C ARG A 40 23.72 16.45 -26.12
N ASN A 41 23.74 17.78 -26.31
CA ASN A 41 22.99 18.65 -27.21
C ASN A 41 21.48 18.44 -27.50
N SER A 42 20.79 19.55 -27.19
CA SER A 42 19.54 20.08 -27.71
C SER A 42 19.27 19.87 -29.19
N GLU A 43 17.99 19.63 -29.53
CA GLU A 43 17.34 20.32 -30.64
C GLU A 43 15.82 20.45 -30.40
N LYS A 44 15.33 21.66 -30.70
CA LYS A 44 13.95 22.13 -30.55
C LYS A 44 13.09 21.59 -31.69
N LEU A 45 11.79 21.36 -31.44
CA LEU A 45 10.78 21.65 -32.45
C LEU A 45 9.45 22.09 -31.82
N ILE A 46 8.86 23.06 -32.50
CA ILE A 46 7.72 23.92 -32.18
C ILE A 46 6.47 23.42 -32.91
N GLY A 47 5.29 23.69 -32.36
CA GLY A 47 4.07 23.98 -33.16
C GLY A 47 2.85 23.13 -32.78
N LEU A 48 1.82 23.71 -32.14
CA LEU A 48 0.63 24.40 -32.73
C LEU A 48 -0.59 23.45 -32.72
N ILE A 49 -1.47 23.52 -31.72
CA ILE A 49 -2.70 24.36 -31.67
C ILE A 49 -3.48 24.41 -32.99
N THR A 50 -4.66 23.78 -32.99
CA THR A 50 -5.86 24.33 -33.62
C THR A 50 -7.12 23.96 -32.82
N ARG A 51 -7.78 25.00 -32.32
CA ARG A 51 -9.19 25.03 -31.89
C ARG A 51 -10.11 24.92 -33.11
N SER A 52 -11.28 24.33 -32.92
CA SER A 52 -12.49 24.67 -33.68
C SER A 52 -13.69 24.71 -32.72
N GLN A 53 -14.26 25.89 -32.56
CA GLN A 53 -15.58 26.14 -31.97
C GLN A 53 -16.56 26.36 -33.12
N HIS A 54 -17.77 25.81 -33.05
CA HIS A 54 -18.95 26.46 -33.62
C HIS A 54 -20.21 26.23 -32.77
N SER A 55 -20.68 27.34 -32.21
CA SER A 55 -22.04 27.83 -31.93
C SER A 55 -23.01 27.63 -33.12
N VAL A 56 -24.35 27.78 -33.09
CA VAL A 56 -25.42 28.21 -32.16
C VAL A 56 -26.77 28.02 -32.91
N SER A 57 -27.87 27.97 -32.16
CA SER A 57 -29.29 28.31 -32.49
C SER A 57 -30.22 27.12 -32.27
N GLY A 58 -31.21 27.12 -31.38
CA GLY A 58 -31.96 28.23 -30.78
C GLY A 58 -33.25 28.45 -31.56
N ARG A 59 -34.40 28.01 -31.03
CA ARG A 59 -35.72 28.61 -31.28
C ARG A 59 -36.75 28.18 -30.24
N THR A 60 -37.13 29.16 -29.45
CA THR A 60 -38.25 29.23 -28.52
C THR A 60 -39.55 29.44 -29.29
N ARG A 61 -40.67 28.87 -28.81
CA ARG A 61 -41.96 29.61 -28.80
C ARG A 61 -42.92 29.02 -27.77
N ALA A 62 -43.37 29.91 -26.89
CA ALA A 62 -44.46 29.72 -25.95
C ALA A 62 -45.78 30.24 -26.54
N THR A 63 -46.91 29.74 -26.04
CA THR A 63 -48.15 30.52 -25.87
C THR A 63 -48.99 29.88 -24.76
N ARG A 64 -49.35 30.70 -23.77
CA ARG A 64 -50.39 30.47 -22.76
C ARG A 64 -51.77 30.82 -23.34
N TYR A 65 -52.83 30.37 -22.68
CA TYR A 65 -54.06 31.08 -22.25
C TYR A 65 -55.06 29.96 -21.84
N ALA A 66 -55.36 29.77 -20.56
CA ALA A 66 -56.23 30.52 -19.64
C ALA A 66 -57.66 29.94 -19.57
N ASP A 67 -57.96 29.44 -18.38
CA ASP A 67 -59.22 29.33 -17.62
C ASP A 67 -60.58 29.41 -18.31
N SER A 68 -61.48 28.50 -17.90
CA SER A 68 -62.57 28.89 -16.99
C SER A 68 -63.45 27.71 -16.56
N SER A 69 -63.83 27.79 -15.30
CA SER A 69 -64.72 26.94 -14.51
C SER A 69 -66.19 27.22 -14.77
N VAL A 70 -67.06 26.21 -14.76
CA VAL A 70 -68.46 26.35 -14.27
C VAL A 70 -68.93 25.03 -13.62
N SER A 71 -69.48 25.18 -12.42
CA SER A 71 -70.16 24.23 -11.56
C SER A 71 -71.63 24.02 -11.96
N ASN A 72 -72.20 22.81 -11.73
CA ASN A 72 -73.52 22.66 -11.07
C ASN A 72 -73.93 21.19 -10.78
N THR A 73 -74.13 20.93 -9.48
CA THR A 73 -75.28 20.29 -8.78
C THR A 73 -75.93 18.95 -9.22
N ASN A 74 -75.93 18.02 -8.25
CA ASN A 74 -76.99 17.12 -7.74
C ASN A 74 -77.67 16.04 -8.63
N SER A 75 -77.24 14.78 -8.39
CA SER A 75 -77.96 13.51 -8.07
C SER A 75 -79.50 13.36 -8.24
N PRO A 76 -80.07 12.13 -8.17
CA PRO A 76 -79.65 10.81 -8.66
C PRO A 76 -80.78 10.07 -9.42
N ARG A 77 -80.48 9.11 -10.32
CA ARG A 77 -81.46 8.07 -10.70
C ARG A 77 -80.81 6.70 -10.91
N LEU A 78 -81.31 5.75 -10.13
CA LEU A 78 -81.13 4.30 -10.28
C LEU A 78 -81.56 3.84 -11.66
N GLY A 79 -80.74 2.98 -12.27
CA GLY A 79 -80.99 2.38 -13.58
C GLY A 79 -79.98 1.29 -13.85
N GLN A 80 -80.16 0.15 -13.21
CA GLN A 80 -79.46 -1.09 -13.50
C GLN A 80 -79.80 -1.53 -14.93
N ARG A 81 -78.81 -1.47 -15.85
CA ARG A 81 -78.82 -2.25 -17.08
C ARG A 81 -77.43 -2.77 -17.36
N GLN A 82 -77.27 -4.08 -17.17
CA GLN A 82 -76.25 -4.88 -17.81
C GLN A 82 -76.26 -4.60 -19.31
N ARG A 83 -75.10 -4.26 -19.86
CA ARG A 83 -74.73 -4.67 -21.21
C ARG A 83 -73.20 -4.75 -21.28
N GLY A 84 -72.72 -5.98 -21.44
CA GLY A 84 -71.38 -6.23 -21.92
C GLY A 84 -71.15 -5.40 -23.18
N SER A 85 -70.09 -4.63 -23.14
CA SER A 85 -69.44 -4.07 -24.32
C SER A 85 -67.97 -4.39 -24.10
N SER A 86 -67.55 -5.53 -24.66
CA SER A 86 -66.15 -5.93 -24.74
C SER A 86 -65.41 -4.89 -25.57
N SER A 87 -64.94 -3.84 -24.90
CA SER A 87 -63.89 -2.98 -25.41
C SER A 87 -62.63 -3.84 -25.42
N LEU A 88 -62.17 -4.24 -26.61
CA LEU A 88 -60.94 -5.01 -26.82
C LEU A 88 -59.67 -4.20 -26.48
N TYR A 89 -59.81 -2.99 -25.94
CA TYR A 89 -58.75 -2.19 -25.36
C TYR A 89 -59.25 -1.44 -24.11
N SER A 90 -59.70 -2.18 -23.10
CA SER A 90 -59.84 -1.61 -21.76
C SER A 90 -58.44 -1.39 -21.20
N ARG A 91 -57.95 -0.14 -21.21
CA ARG A 91 -56.71 0.22 -20.51
C ARG A 91 -56.88 -0.18 -19.04
N PRO A 92 -55.96 -0.98 -18.46
CA PRO A 92 -56.02 -1.36 -17.06
C PRO A 92 -56.16 -0.12 -16.18
N SER A 93 -57.03 -0.16 -15.17
CA SER A 93 -57.10 0.95 -14.23
C SER A 93 -55.79 1.04 -13.44
N LEU A 94 -55.47 2.22 -12.89
CA LEU A 94 -54.28 2.37 -12.04
C LEU A 94 -54.28 1.42 -10.84
N LEU A 95 -55.48 1.03 -10.38
CA LEU A 95 -55.66 0.06 -9.30
C LEU A 95 -55.32 -1.35 -9.77
N ASP A 96 -55.76 -1.74 -10.97
CA ASP A 96 -55.44 -3.04 -11.57
C ASP A 96 -53.94 -3.18 -11.81
N MET A 97 -53.30 -2.14 -12.34
CA MET A 97 -51.84 -2.11 -12.53
C MET A 97 -51.07 -2.23 -11.22
N LYS A 98 -51.58 -1.66 -10.12
CA LYS A 98 -50.96 -1.76 -8.79
C LYS A 98 -51.12 -3.17 -8.22
N ASN A 99 -52.30 -3.77 -8.36
CA ASN A 99 -52.57 -5.14 -7.91
C ASN A 99 -51.73 -6.16 -8.68
N ASP A 100 -51.60 -6.00 -10.00
CA ASP A 100 -50.75 -6.86 -10.85
C ASP A 100 -49.28 -6.77 -10.45
N LYS A 101 -48.78 -5.57 -10.14
CA LYS A 101 -47.40 -5.38 -9.63
C LYS A 101 -47.18 -6.10 -8.30
N VAL A 102 -48.13 -6.01 -7.37
CA VAL A 102 -48.05 -6.68 -6.07
C VAL A 102 -48.09 -8.21 -6.24
N ALA A 103 -48.99 -8.72 -7.09
CA ALA A 103 -49.09 -10.14 -7.38
C ALA A 103 -47.81 -10.69 -8.05
N ASN A 104 -47.25 -9.96 -9.01
CA ASN A 104 -46.00 -10.35 -9.66
C ASN A 104 -44.82 -10.33 -8.69
N ARG A 105 -44.76 -9.32 -7.80
CA ARG A 105 -43.74 -9.27 -6.75
C ARG A 105 -43.82 -10.49 -5.83
N ALA A 106 -45.02 -10.89 -5.41
CA ALA A 106 -45.21 -12.08 -4.59
C ALA A 106 -44.66 -13.34 -5.28
N ARG A 107 -44.96 -13.53 -6.57
CA ARG A 107 -44.42 -14.66 -7.36
C ARG A 107 -42.89 -14.65 -7.45
N VAL A 108 -42.29 -13.47 -7.65
CA VAL A 108 -40.83 -13.32 -7.67
C VAL A 108 -40.23 -13.68 -6.32
N TYR A 109 -40.87 -13.26 -5.22
CA TYR A 109 -40.40 -13.55 -3.87
C TYR A 109 -40.49 -15.04 -3.54
N ASP A 110 -41.58 -15.71 -3.94
CA ASP A 110 -41.72 -17.15 -3.77
C ASP A 110 -40.67 -17.93 -4.56
N PHE A 111 -40.37 -17.47 -5.79
CA PHE A 111 -39.27 -18.03 -6.57
C PHE A 111 -37.92 -17.86 -5.87
N LEU A 112 -37.58 -16.64 -5.42
CA LEU A 112 -36.31 -16.36 -4.74
C LEU A 112 -36.17 -17.19 -3.46
N ARG A 113 -37.21 -17.28 -2.63
CA ARG A 113 -37.21 -18.14 -1.45
C ARG A 113 -37.04 -19.61 -1.81
N GLY A 114 -37.66 -20.06 -2.89
CA GLY A 114 -37.55 -21.44 -3.39
C GLY A 114 -36.13 -21.85 -3.78
N ILE A 115 -35.25 -20.89 -4.10
CA ILE A 115 -33.84 -21.11 -4.40
C ILE A 115 -32.91 -20.68 -3.25
N GLY A 116 -33.46 -20.33 -2.09
CA GLY A 116 -32.69 -19.96 -0.89
C GLY A 116 -32.25 -18.51 -0.81
N ILE A 117 -32.75 -17.62 -1.67
CA ILE A 117 -32.49 -16.17 -1.61
C ILE A 117 -33.53 -15.49 -0.72
N ILE A 118 -33.08 -14.61 0.18
CA ILE A 118 -33.91 -13.85 1.12
C ILE A 118 -34.27 -12.49 0.49
N PRO A 119 -35.54 -12.25 0.11
CA PRO A 119 -35.90 -11.06 -0.67
C PRO A 119 -36.29 -9.85 0.19
N ASP A 120 -36.20 -9.93 1.52
CA ASP A 120 -36.76 -8.92 2.44
C ASP A 120 -36.13 -7.53 2.24
N GLU A 121 -34.83 -7.47 1.91
CA GLU A 121 -34.12 -6.22 1.62
C GLU A 121 -34.48 -5.61 0.25
N LEU A 122 -35.20 -6.33 -0.61
CA LEU A 122 -35.63 -5.82 -1.92
C LEU A 122 -36.84 -4.88 -1.81
N ASP A 123 -37.45 -4.76 -0.63
CA ASP A 123 -38.61 -3.91 -0.37
C ASP A 123 -38.39 -2.45 -0.78
N GLY A 124 -39.32 -1.91 -1.58
CA GLY A 124 -39.21 -0.58 -2.16
C GLY A 124 -38.42 -0.48 -3.47
N LEU A 125 -37.69 -1.52 -3.89
CA LEU A 125 -37.08 -1.56 -5.22
C LEU A 125 -38.08 -1.94 -6.31
N GLU A 126 -37.93 -1.31 -7.48
CA GLU A 126 -38.59 -1.73 -8.71
C GLU A 126 -37.95 -3.03 -9.21
N LEU A 127 -38.64 -4.14 -8.96
CA LEU A 127 -38.24 -5.46 -9.42
C LEU A 127 -38.74 -5.74 -10.83
N PRO A 128 -38.13 -6.68 -11.56
CA PRO A 128 -38.62 -7.16 -12.84
C PRO A 128 -40.08 -7.55 -12.82
N VAL A 129 -40.73 -7.38 -13.97
CA VAL A 129 -42.16 -7.64 -14.12
C VAL A 129 -42.48 -9.15 -14.08
N THR A 130 -41.50 -10.02 -14.38
CA THR A 130 -41.71 -11.47 -14.44
C THR A 130 -40.60 -12.27 -13.74
N VAL A 131 -40.92 -13.52 -13.38
CA VAL A 131 -40.01 -14.45 -12.72
C VAL A 131 -38.87 -14.86 -13.63
N GLU A 132 -39.10 -14.95 -14.94
CA GLU A 132 -38.09 -15.31 -15.94
C GLU A 132 -36.95 -14.29 -16.00
N VAL A 133 -37.27 -13.00 -15.90
CA VAL A 133 -36.25 -11.94 -15.87
C VAL A 133 -35.47 -11.96 -14.55
N MET A 134 -36.12 -12.32 -13.44
CA MET A 134 -35.40 -12.50 -12.18
C MET A 134 -34.47 -13.73 -12.24
N ARG A 135 -34.95 -14.83 -12.83
CA ARG A 135 -34.13 -16.03 -13.08
C ARG A 135 -32.91 -15.71 -13.94
N GLU A 136 -33.07 -14.94 -15.02
CA GLU A 136 -31.95 -14.48 -15.86
C GLU A 136 -30.89 -13.74 -15.04
N ARG A 137 -31.29 -12.88 -14.10
CA ARG A 137 -30.35 -12.15 -13.21
C ARG A 137 -29.60 -13.10 -12.28
N VAL A 138 -30.32 -14.03 -11.64
CA VAL A 138 -29.72 -15.02 -10.74
C VAL A 138 -28.75 -15.93 -11.50
N ASP A 139 -29.18 -16.48 -12.64
CA ASP A 139 -28.35 -17.35 -13.47
C ASP A 139 -27.09 -16.63 -13.96
N PHE A 140 -27.21 -15.35 -14.32
CA PHE A 140 -26.06 -14.53 -14.69
C PHE A 140 -25.05 -14.38 -13.54
N LEU A 141 -25.51 -14.09 -12.32
CA LEU A 141 -24.65 -13.98 -11.15
C LEU A 141 -23.98 -15.33 -10.81
N HIS A 142 -24.72 -16.44 -10.92
CA HIS A 142 -24.15 -17.78 -10.77
C HIS A 142 -23.10 -18.10 -11.84
N ASN A 143 -23.31 -17.70 -13.09
CA ASN A 143 -22.32 -17.86 -14.16
C ASN A 143 -21.05 -17.03 -13.93
N LEU A 144 -21.13 -15.96 -13.12
CA LEU A 144 -19.96 -15.21 -12.63
C LEU A 144 -19.29 -15.85 -11.40
N GLY A 145 -19.81 -16.99 -10.92
CA GLY A 145 -19.28 -17.73 -9.77
C GLY A 145 -19.81 -17.26 -8.41
N LEU A 146 -20.81 -16.37 -8.37
CA LEU A 146 -21.43 -15.96 -7.10
C LEU A 146 -22.40 -17.03 -6.62
N THR A 147 -22.35 -17.33 -5.33
CA THR A 147 -23.22 -18.31 -4.66
C THR A 147 -24.52 -17.65 -4.19
N VAL A 148 -25.48 -18.46 -3.74
CA VAL A 148 -26.69 -17.95 -3.09
C VAL A 148 -26.34 -17.17 -1.81
N GLU A 149 -25.31 -17.61 -1.08
CA GLU A 149 -24.80 -16.90 0.09
C GLU A 149 -24.25 -15.52 -0.29
N ASP A 150 -23.44 -15.44 -1.35
CA ASP A 150 -22.92 -14.16 -1.86
C ASP A 150 -24.06 -13.20 -2.25
N ILE A 151 -25.13 -13.70 -2.88
CA ILE A 151 -26.31 -12.91 -3.22
C ILE A 151 -27.07 -12.47 -1.97
N ASN A 152 -27.20 -13.34 -0.96
CA ASN A 152 -27.84 -12.99 0.32
C ASN A 152 -27.03 -11.96 1.13
N ASN A 153 -25.71 -11.91 0.97
CA ASN A 153 -24.87 -10.88 1.58
C ASN A 153 -25.10 -9.48 0.97
N TYR A 154 -25.61 -9.40 -0.26
CA TYR A 154 -26.03 -8.14 -0.88
C TYR A 154 -27.20 -8.35 -1.87
N PRO A 155 -28.44 -8.56 -1.38
CA PRO A 155 -29.58 -8.91 -2.24
C PRO A 155 -29.91 -7.83 -3.27
N LEU A 156 -29.60 -6.57 -2.96
CA LEU A 156 -29.86 -5.41 -3.81
C LEU A 156 -29.25 -5.55 -5.22
N VAL A 157 -28.20 -6.37 -5.39
CA VAL A 157 -27.63 -6.71 -6.71
C VAL A 157 -28.68 -7.23 -7.69
N LEU A 158 -29.72 -7.92 -7.20
CA LEU A 158 -30.83 -8.42 -8.00
C LEU A 158 -31.72 -7.31 -8.55
N GLY A 159 -31.57 -6.07 -8.07
CA GLY A 159 -32.16 -4.86 -8.65
C GLY A 159 -31.51 -4.47 -9.99
N CYS A 160 -30.25 -4.85 -10.22
CA CYS A 160 -29.52 -4.50 -11.44
C CYS A 160 -30.03 -5.27 -12.67
N SER A 161 -30.14 -4.56 -13.80
CA SER A 161 -30.39 -5.22 -15.09
C SER A 161 -29.09 -5.83 -15.61
N VAL A 162 -29.15 -7.10 -16.05
CA VAL A 162 -28.01 -7.76 -16.71
C VAL A 162 -27.47 -6.92 -17.87
N LYS A 163 -28.36 -6.48 -18.77
CA LYS A 163 -27.98 -5.77 -20.01
C LYS A 163 -27.64 -4.29 -19.80
N LYS A 164 -28.31 -3.61 -18.86
CA LYS A 164 -28.13 -2.15 -18.68
C LYS A 164 -27.13 -1.79 -17.59
N ASN A 165 -26.84 -2.70 -16.66
CA ASN A 165 -25.98 -2.44 -15.51
C ASN A 165 -24.80 -3.41 -15.49
N MET A 166 -25.06 -4.71 -15.33
CA MET A 166 -24.00 -5.69 -15.04
C MET A 166 -23.01 -5.85 -16.21
N ILE A 167 -23.50 -6.12 -17.42
CA ILE A 167 -22.64 -6.29 -18.60
C ILE A 167 -21.80 -5.03 -18.88
N PRO A 168 -22.39 -3.81 -18.95
CA PRO A 168 -21.59 -2.60 -19.16
C PRO A 168 -20.48 -2.39 -18.13
N VAL A 169 -20.74 -2.64 -16.84
CA VAL A 169 -19.74 -2.52 -15.77
C VAL A 169 -18.62 -3.54 -15.96
N LEU A 170 -18.95 -4.81 -16.18
CA LEU A 170 -17.96 -5.88 -16.35
C LEU A 170 -17.14 -5.71 -17.64
N ASP A 171 -17.78 -5.28 -18.74
CA ASP A 171 -17.09 -4.95 -19.98
C ASP A 171 -16.12 -3.78 -19.79
N TYR A 172 -16.52 -2.77 -19.02
CA TYR A 172 -15.65 -1.64 -18.70
C TYR A 172 -14.44 -2.08 -17.87
N LEU A 173 -14.65 -2.85 -16.80
CA LEU A 173 -13.56 -3.42 -16.00
C LEU A 173 -12.62 -4.28 -16.85
N GLY A 174 -13.18 -5.10 -17.74
CA GLY A 174 -12.40 -5.90 -18.69
C GLY A 174 -11.59 -5.04 -19.68
N LYS A 175 -12.14 -3.91 -20.16
CA LYS A 175 -11.42 -2.95 -21.01
C LYS A 175 -10.27 -2.25 -20.30
N LEU A 176 -10.40 -2.03 -18.99
CA LEU A 176 -9.29 -1.50 -18.18
C LEU A 176 -8.18 -2.52 -18.01
N GLY A 177 -8.49 -3.82 -18.11
CA GLY A 177 -7.55 -4.92 -17.94
C GLY A 177 -7.77 -5.74 -16.67
N VAL A 178 -8.85 -5.51 -15.93
CA VAL A 178 -9.22 -6.37 -14.78
C VAL A 178 -9.50 -7.79 -15.29
N ARG A 179 -8.89 -8.77 -14.64
CA ARG A 179 -8.94 -10.16 -15.10
C ARG A 179 -10.33 -10.73 -14.85
N LYS A 180 -10.89 -11.43 -15.85
CA LYS A 180 -12.18 -12.12 -15.68
C LYS A 180 -12.16 -13.14 -14.55
N SER A 181 -11.01 -13.77 -14.28
CA SER A 181 -10.82 -14.72 -13.18
C SER A 181 -10.95 -14.09 -11.79
N THR A 182 -10.75 -12.77 -11.65
CA THR A 182 -10.85 -12.06 -10.37
C THR A 182 -12.23 -11.46 -10.15
N PHE A 183 -13.13 -11.47 -11.15
CA PHE A 183 -14.46 -10.85 -11.05
C PHE A 183 -15.29 -11.41 -9.91
N THR A 184 -15.27 -12.72 -9.66
CA THR A 184 -16.02 -13.31 -8.55
C THR A 184 -15.61 -12.70 -7.22
N GLU A 185 -14.30 -12.65 -6.94
CA GLU A 185 -13.77 -12.09 -5.70
C GLU A 185 -13.93 -10.56 -5.62
N PHE A 186 -13.80 -9.88 -6.76
CA PHE A 186 -14.08 -8.46 -6.87
C PHE A 186 -15.54 -8.15 -6.46
N LEU A 187 -16.49 -8.91 -6.98
CA LEU A 187 -17.92 -8.72 -6.72
C LEU A 187 -18.33 -9.17 -5.31
N ARG A 188 -17.64 -10.15 -4.73
CA ARG A 188 -17.85 -10.50 -3.31
C ARG A 188 -17.51 -9.34 -2.38
N ARG A 189 -16.40 -8.65 -2.64
CA ARG A 189 -15.96 -7.52 -1.82
C ARG A 189 -16.75 -6.23 -2.10
N TYR A 190 -17.09 -5.98 -3.36
CA TYR A 190 -17.74 -4.72 -3.77
C TYR A 190 -18.89 -4.95 -4.77
N PRO A 191 -19.99 -5.63 -4.38
CA PRO A 191 -21.10 -5.98 -5.28
C PRO A 191 -21.88 -4.75 -5.78
N GLN A 192 -21.93 -3.68 -4.98
CA GLN A 192 -22.53 -2.40 -5.37
C GLN A 192 -21.94 -1.79 -6.65
N VAL A 193 -20.75 -2.20 -7.09
CA VAL A 193 -20.18 -1.75 -8.38
C VAL A 193 -21.14 -1.98 -9.54
N LEU A 194 -21.96 -3.04 -9.47
CA LEU A 194 -22.89 -3.39 -10.52
C LEU A 194 -24.05 -2.38 -10.64
N HIS A 195 -24.32 -1.58 -9.61
CA HIS A 195 -25.30 -0.50 -9.68
C HIS A 195 -24.75 0.77 -10.36
N ALA A 196 -23.42 0.88 -10.46
CA ALA A 196 -22.76 2.09 -10.92
C ALA A 196 -22.96 2.33 -12.41
N SER A 197 -23.05 3.60 -12.78
CA SER A 197 -22.92 4.05 -14.16
C SER A 197 -21.45 4.11 -14.53
N VAL A 198 -21.08 3.42 -15.61
CA VAL A 198 -19.70 3.47 -16.13
C VAL A 198 -19.25 4.89 -16.40
N VAL A 199 -20.12 5.72 -17.01
CA VAL A 199 -19.75 7.08 -17.45
C VAL A 199 -19.76 8.08 -16.30
N VAL A 200 -20.72 7.95 -15.38
CA VAL A 200 -20.94 8.96 -14.33
C VAL A 200 -20.16 8.64 -13.06
N ASP A 201 -20.00 7.36 -12.74
CA ASP A 201 -19.43 6.93 -11.45
C ASP A 201 -18.02 6.34 -11.65
N LEU A 202 -17.87 5.33 -12.52
CA LEU A 202 -16.61 4.57 -12.60
C LEU A 202 -15.50 5.29 -13.39
N ALA A 203 -15.82 5.85 -14.56
CA ALA A 203 -14.84 6.50 -15.42
C ALA A 203 -14.17 7.71 -14.76
N PRO A 204 -14.88 8.58 -14.03
CA PRO A 204 -14.25 9.69 -13.29
C PRO A 204 -13.24 9.21 -12.24
N VAL A 205 -13.50 8.10 -11.53
CA VAL A 205 -12.55 7.53 -10.56
C VAL A 205 -11.29 7.06 -11.26
N VAL A 206 -11.41 6.34 -12.38
CA VAL A 206 -10.26 5.88 -13.15
C VAL A 206 -9.46 7.06 -13.71
N GLN A 207 -10.13 8.08 -14.24
CA GLN A 207 -9.47 9.30 -14.72
C GLN A 207 -8.75 10.06 -13.61
N TYR A 208 -9.33 10.11 -12.41
CA TYR A 208 -8.69 10.69 -11.24
C TYR A 208 -7.40 9.94 -10.89
N LEU A 209 -7.44 8.61 -10.85
CA LEU A 209 -6.26 7.76 -10.58
C LEU A 209 -5.16 7.99 -11.62
N GLN A 210 -5.52 8.02 -12.91
CA GLN A 210 -4.58 8.35 -13.99
C GLN A 210 -4.00 9.76 -13.84
N GLY A 211 -4.80 10.72 -13.39
CA GLY A 211 -4.34 12.08 -13.09
C GLY A 211 -3.41 12.20 -11.89
N MET A 212 -3.27 11.15 -11.07
CA MET A 212 -2.31 11.05 -9.97
C MET A 212 -1.01 10.36 -10.38
N ASP A 213 -0.73 10.26 -11.68
CA ASP A 213 0.42 9.57 -12.27
C ASP A 213 0.46 8.04 -12.05
N ILE A 214 -0.69 7.40 -11.81
CA ILE A 214 -0.80 5.93 -11.87
C ILE A 214 -0.84 5.51 -13.35
N LYS A 215 0.05 4.59 -13.73
CA LYS A 215 0.13 4.14 -15.12
C LYS A 215 -1.13 3.35 -15.53
N PRO A 216 -1.65 3.51 -16.75
CA PRO A 216 -2.87 2.81 -17.18
C PRO A 216 -2.82 1.28 -17.01
N ASP A 217 -1.66 0.66 -17.19
CA ASP A 217 -1.43 -0.77 -17.00
C ASP A 217 -1.44 -1.22 -15.53
N GLU A 218 -1.23 -0.30 -14.58
CA GLU A 218 -1.29 -0.57 -13.14
C GLU A 218 -2.71 -0.41 -12.56
N ILE A 219 -3.60 0.30 -13.27
CA ILE A 219 -4.99 0.54 -12.83
C ILE A 219 -5.72 -0.77 -12.49
N PRO A 220 -5.67 -1.83 -13.32
CA PRO A 220 -6.30 -3.11 -12.97
C PRO A 220 -5.85 -3.66 -11.63
N ARG A 221 -4.54 -3.61 -11.36
CA ARG A 221 -3.98 -4.11 -10.10
C ARG A 221 -4.50 -3.31 -8.90
N VAL A 222 -4.60 -2.00 -9.04
CA VAL A 222 -5.17 -1.12 -8.01
C VAL A 222 -6.63 -1.46 -7.73
N LEU A 223 -7.44 -1.60 -8.78
CA LEU A 223 -8.87 -1.93 -8.66
C LEU A 223 -9.10 -3.35 -8.13
N GLU A 224 -8.30 -4.32 -8.58
CA GLU A 224 -8.33 -5.69 -8.07
C GLU A 224 -7.91 -5.75 -6.60
N ARG A 225 -6.97 -4.91 -6.16
CA ARG A 225 -6.58 -4.86 -4.75
C ARG A 225 -7.65 -4.22 -3.89
N TYR A 226 -8.21 -3.09 -4.32
CA TYR A 226 -9.19 -2.33 -3.53
C TYR A 226 -10.41 -1.88 -4.36
N PRO A 227 -11.35 -2.79 -4.66
CA PRO A 227 -12.56 -2.52 -5.45
C PRO A 227 -13.42 -1.37 -4.92
N GLU A 228 -13.49 -1.23 -3.60
CA GLU A 228 -14.28 -0.21 -2.88
C GLU A 228 -13.89 1.22 -3.26
N LEU A 229 -12.68 1.39 -3.79
CA LEU A 229 -12.16 2.64 -4.34
C LEU A 229 -13.12 3.27 -5.35
N LEU A 230 -13.80 2.46 -6.17
CA LEU A 230 -14.77 2.91 -7.18
C LEU A 230 -16.03 3.55 -6.56
N GLY A 231 -16.27 3.33 -5.28
CA GLY A 231 -17.39 3.90 -4.55
C GLY A 231 -17.08 5.22 -3.85
N PHE A 232 -15.82 5.66 -3.82
CA PHE A 232 -15.45 6.87 -3.10
C PHE A 232 -15.72 8.13 -3.90
N LYS A 233 -16.08 9.19 -3.16
CA LYS A 233 -16.19 10.52 -3.72
C LYS A 233 -14.81 11.08 -4.01
N LEU A 234 -14.61 11.53 -5.24
CA LEU A 234 -13.39 12.21 -5.68
C LEU A 234 -13.13 13.46 -4.83
N GLU A 235 -14.15 14.32 -4.77
CA GLU A 235 -14.15 15.50 -3.91
C GLU A 235 -14.45 15.10 -2.46
N GLY A 236 -13.57 15.51 -1.56
CA GLY A 236 -13.65 15.15 -0.15
C GLY A 236 -12.71 13.99 0.14
N THR A 237 -13.19 12.75 0.10
CA THR A 237 -12.45 11.59 0.63
C THR A 237 -11.09 11.41 -0.06
N MET A 238 -11.07 11.18 -1.38
CA MET A 238 -9.84 10.89 -2.10
C MET A 238 -8.93 12.12 -2.20
N SER A 239 -9.50 13.29 -2.54
CA SER A 239 -8.74 14.53 -2.68
C SER A 239 -8.08 14.99 -1.37
N THR A 240 -8.73 14.77 -0.22
CA THR A 240 -8.18 15.18 1.08
C THR A 240 -6.99 14.31 1.47
N SER A 241 -7.03 12.99 1.21
CA SER A 241 -5.88 12.11 1.44
C SER A 241 -4.67 12.53 0.62
N VAL A 242 -4.85 12.76 -0.69
CA VAL A 242 -3.76 13.22 -1.56
C VAL A 242 -3.23 14.58 -1.13
N ALA A 243 -4.12 15.55 -0.86
CA ALA A 243 -3.73 16.89 -0.44
C ALA A 243 -2.94 16.86 0.89
N TYR A 244 -3.33 15.99 1.83
CA TYR A 244 -2.62 15.83 3.09
C TYR A 244 -1.22 15.24 2.88
N LEU A 245 -1.08 14.18 2.06
CA LEU A 245 0.22 13.58 1.74
C LEU A 245 1.17 14.60 1.11
N VAL A 246 0.69 15.36 0.13
CA VAL A 246 1.47 16.45 -0.47
C VAL A 246 1.81 17.52 0.59
N GLY A 247 0.86 17.84 1.47
CA GLY A 247 1.04 18.82 2.54
C GLY A 247 2.03 18.40 3.64
N ILE A 248 2.29 17.10 3.84
CA ILE A 248 3.35 16.64 4.75
C ILE A 248 4.72 16.50 4.07
N GLY A 249 4.78 16.63 2.74
CA GLY A 249 6.04 16.60 1.98
C GLY A 249 6.23 15.39 1.08
N VAL A 250 5.22 14.53 0.90
CA VAL A 250 5.23 13.52 -0.17
C VAL A 250 5.20 14.26 -1.51
N ALA A 251 6.13 13.97 -2.39
CA ALA A 251 6.17 14.70 -3.64
C ALA A 251 5.09 14.21 -4.59
N ARG A 252 4.57 15.14 -5.38
CA ARG A 252 3.51 14.88 -6.37
C ARG A 252 3.82 13.70 -7.30
N ARG A 253 5.07 13.62 -7.80
CA ARG A 253 5.52 12.53 -8.69
C ARG A 253 5.55 11.15 -8.04
N GLU A 254 5.62 11.06 -6.71
CA GLU A 254 5.60 9.78 -5.98
C GLU A 254 4.19 9.35 -5.58
N ILE A 255 3.19 10.24 -5.69
CA ILE A 255 1.82 9.93 -5.29
C ILE A 255 1.30 8.72 -6.07
N GLY A 256 1.52 8.67 -7.39
CA GLY A 256 1.15 7.52 -8.21
C GLY A 256 1.70 6.21 -7.67
N GLY A 257 3.01 6.14 -7.42
CA GLY A 257 3.66 4.95 -6.87
C GLY A 257 3.18 4.57 -5.45
N VAL A 258 2.88 5.55 -4.60
CA VAL A 258 2.27 5.33 -3.27
C VAL A 258 0.89 4.70 -3.41
N LEU A 259 0.05 5.26 -4.26
CA LEU A 259 -1.33 4.81 -4.48
C LEU A 259 -1.38 3.45 -5.19
N THR A 260 -0.43 3.15 -6.08
CA THR A 260 -0.31 1.83 -6.70
C THR A 260 0.01 0.75 -5.66
N ARG A 261 0.90 1.04 -4.69
CA ARG A 261 1.31 0.07 -3.66
C ARG A 261 0.27 -0.09 -2.54
N TYR A 262 -0.44 0.97 -2.17
CA TYR A 262 -1.39 0.97 -1.06
C TYR A 262 -2.60 1.89 -1.32
N PRO A 263 -3.52 1.50 -2.22
CA PRO A 263 -4.68 2.32 -2.60
C PRO A 263 -5.67 2.58 -1.47
N GLU A 264 -5.64 1.76 -0.41
CA GLU A 264 -6.49 1.86 0.78
C GLU A 264 -6.40 3.25 1.43
N ILE A 265 -5.26 3.93 1.27
CA ILE A 265 -5.02 5.31 1.74
C ILE A 265 -6.05 6.32 1.24
N LEU A 266 -6.64 6.09 0.06
CA LEU A 266 -7.67 6.95 -0.51
C LEU A 266 -9.03 6.79 0.17
N GLY A 267 -9.25 5.67 0.88
CA GLY A 267 -10.44 5.45 1.72
C GLY A 267 -10.24 5.85 3.18
N MET A 268 -9.01 6.09 3.61
CA MET A 268 -8.68 6.41 4.99
C MET A 268 -9.13 7.83 5.38
N ARG A 269 -9.64 7.98 6.62
CA ARG A 269 -10.01 9.29 7.16
C ARG A 269 -8.78 10.04 7.64
N VAL A 270 -8.35 11.06 6.89
CA VAL A 270 -7.18 11.89 7.22
C VAL A 270 -7.18 12.36 8.67
N GLY A 271 -8.25 13.03 9.13
CA GLY A 271 -8.28 13.63 10.46
C GLY A 271 -8.37 12.63 11.64
N ARG A 272 -8.72 11.36 11.38
CA ARG A 272 -8.87 10.35 12.45
C ARG A 272 -7.79 9.28 12.42
N VAL A 273 -7.17 9.04 11.27
CA VAL A 273 -6.22 7.94 11.08
C VAL A 273 -4.86 8.47 10.66
N ILE A 274 -4.77 9.06 9.46
CA ILE A 274 -3.47 9.46 8.89
C ILE A 274 -2.80 10.56 9.72
N LYS A 275 -3.53 11.62 10.06
CA LYS A 275 -2.97 12.77 10.77
C LYS A 275 -2.46 12.42 12.19
N PRO A 276 -3.26 11.76 13.06
CA PRO A 276 -2.74 11.33 14.36
C PRO A 276 -1.54 10.39 14.27
N PHE A 277 -1.50 9.52 13.26
CA PHE A 277 -0.36 8.63 13.03
C PHE A 277 0.91 9.42 12.66
N VAL A 278 0.81 10.37 11.75
CA VAL A 278 1.93 11.25 11.37
C VAL A 278 2.40 12.08 12.55
N GLU A 279 1.49 12.72 13.29
CA GLU A 279 1.82 13.51 14.48
C GLU A 279 2.49 12.65 15.57
N TYR A 280 2.10 11.39 15.72
CA TYR A 280 2.75 10.48 16.65
C TYR A 280 4.21 10.21 16.26
N LEU A 281 4.49 9.92 14.98
CA LEU A 281 5.86 9.72 14.50
C LEU A 281 6.71 10.99 14.61
N GLU A 282 6.12 12.17 14.38
CA GLU A 282 6.76 13.46 14.62
C GLU A 282 7.13 13.63 16.11
N ASN A 283 6.22 13.29 17.01
CA ASN A 283 6.44 13.35 18.46
C ASN A 283 7.48 12.35 18.96
N LEU A 284 7.71 11.24 18.24
CA LEU A 284 8.84 10.33 18.51
C LEU A 284 10.19 10.94 18.13
N GLY A 285 10.21 12.01 17.33
CA GLY A 285 11.41 12.72 16.90
C GLY A 285 11.77 12.52 15.42
N ILE A 286 10.91 11.87 14.63
CA ILE A 286 11.12 11.76 13.18
C ILE A 286 10.70 13.07 12.53
N PRO A 287 11.57 13.77 11.78
CA PRO A 287 11.18 15.00 11.10
C PRO A 287 10.00 14.75 10.15
N ARG A 288 9.11 15.73 10.00
CA ARG A 288 7.91 15.63 9.14
C ARG A 288 8.22 15.13 7.72
N LEU A 289 9.27 15.68 7.10
CA LEU A 289 9.74 15.23 5.79
C LEU A 289 10.24 13.78 5.82
N GLY A 290 10.91 13.37 6.90
CA GLY A 290 11.29 11.98 7.13
C GLY A 290 10.07 11.06 7.20
N VAL A 291 9.01 11.44 7.91
CA VAL A 291 7.74 10.69 7.93
C VAL A 291 7.15 10.58 6.52
N ALA A 292 7.17 11.66 5.74
CA ALA A 292 6.74 11.63 4.34
C ALA A 292 7.58 10.64 3.49
N ARG A 293 8.90 10.57 3.69
CA ARG A 293 9.77 9.57 3.02
C ARG A 293 9.44 8.14 3.43
N LEU A 294 9.14 7.91 4.71
CA LEU A 294 8.72 6.60 5.18
C LEU A 294 7.43 6.15 4.50
N ILE A 295 6.45 7.05 4.40
CA ILE A 295 5.18 6.77 3.70
C ILE A 295 5.41 6.56 2.19
N GLU A 296 6.30 7.34 1.55
CA GLU A 296 6.67 7.14 0.14
C GLU A 296 7.19 5.72 -0.12
N LYS A 297 8.13 5.25 0.70
CA LYS A 297 8.76 3.95 0.55
C LYS A 297 7.88 2.79 1.02
N ARG A 298 7.15 2.98 2.13
CA ARG A 298 6.38 1.95 2.84
C ARG A 298 4.98 2.49 3.19
N PRO A 299 4.09 2.71 2.22
CA PRO A 299 2.80 3.36 2.49
C PRO A 299 1.86 2.52 3.37
N HIS A 300 2.05 1.19 3.40
CA HIS A 300 1.26 0.28 4.21
C HIS A 300 1.41 0.49 5.73
N ILE A 301 2.44 1.21 6.20
CA ILE A 301 2.59 1.51 7.63
C ILE A 301 1.41 2.31 8.19
N LEU A 302 0.74 3.10 7.34
CA LEU A 302 -0.47 3.84 7.71
C LEU A 302 -1.65 2.92 8.04
N GLY A 303 -1.62 1.67 7.59
CA GLY A 303 -2.60 0.66 7.94
C GLY A 303 -2.43 0.09 9.35
N PHE A 304 -1.31 0.37 10.04
CA PHE A 304 -1.12 -0.10 11.40
C PHE A 304 -1.99 0.67 12.39
N GLU A 305 -2.61 -0.07 13.30
CA GLU A 305 -3.48 0.50 14.33
C GLU A 305 -2.65 1.27 15.37
N LEU A 306 -2.83 2.59 15.41
CA LEU A 306 -2.00 3.47 16.23
C LEU A 306 -2.04 3.14 17.73
N GLU A 307 -3.24 2.89 18.26
CA GLU A 307 -3.44 2.63 19.70
C GLU A 307 -3.16 1.17 20.07
N GLU A 308 -3.62 0.22 19.26
CA GLU A 308 -3.58 -1.22 19.60
C GLU A 308 -2.27 -1.91 19.20
N ARG A 309 -1.51 -1.33 18.25
CA ARG A 309 -0.27 -1.93 17.74
C ARG A 309 0.94 -1.01 17.92
N VAL A 310 0.88 0.19 17.35
CA VAL A 310 2.06 1.08 17.26
C VAL A 310 2.55 1.51 18.63
N LYS A 311 1.68 2.07 19.48
CA LYS A 311 2.08 2.53 20.83
C LYS A 311 2.58 1.39 21.72
N PRO A 312 1.89 0.24 21.85
CA PRO A 312 2.41 -0.91 22.60
C PRO A 312 3.76 -1.41 22.10
N ASN A 313 4.01 -1.36 20.78
CA ASN A 313 5.30 -1.75 20.22
C ASN A 313 6.40 -0.76 20.59
N ILE A 314 6.12 0.55 20.62
CA ILE A 314 7.08 1.55 21.12
C ILE A 314 7.37 1.35 22.62
N GLU A 315 6.35 1.05 23.43
CA GLU A 315 6.53 0.73 24.85
C GLU A 315 7.38 -0.54 25.04
N SER A 316 7.14 -1.56 24.20
CA SER A 316 7.94 -2.78 24.19
C SER A 316 9.40 -2.49 23.84
N LEU A 317 9.70 -1.58 22.90
CA LEU A 317 11.09 -1.20 22.63
C LEU A 317 11.77 -0.62 23.88
N LEU A 318 11.08 0.26 24.62
CA LEU A 318 11.61 0.84 25.86
C LEU A 318 11.83 -0.22 26.95
N GLU A 319 10.92 -1.19 27.08
CA GLU A 319 11.03 -2.32 28.03
C GLU A 319 12.28 -3.18 27.78
N PHE A 320 12.72 -3.27 26.52
CA PHE A 320 13.89 -4.06 26.11
C PHE A 320 15.19 -3.24 26.03
N CYS A 321 15.29 -2.17 26.81
CA CYS A 321 16.47 -1.30 26.93
C CYS A 321 16.85 -0.57 25.62
N ILE A 322 15.93 -0.40 24.66
CA ILE A 322 16.15 0.54 23.55
C ILE A 322 15.96 1.96 24.11
N ARG A 323 16.96 2.82 23.88
CA ARG A 323 16.94 4.16 24.47
C ARG A 323 15.93 5.05 23.75
N LYS A 324 15.31 5.95 24.51
CA LYS A 324 14.26 6.84 24.01
C LYS A 324 14.75 7.72 22.85
N GLU A 325 15.98 8.21 22.93
CA GLU A 325 16.64 9.00 21.89
C GLU A 325 16.88 8.21 20.58
N SER A 326 16.95 6.88 20.66
CA SER A 326 17.19 6.00 19.51
C SER A 326 15.89 5.58 18.81
N LEU A 327 14.71 5.74 19.45
CA LEU A 327 13.43 5.25 18.93
C LEU A 327 13.11 5.79 17.53
N ALA A 328 13.30 7.09 17.31
CA ALA A 328 13.09 7.70 15.99
C ALA A 328 13.96 7.02 14.91
N SER A 329 15.22 6.76 15.23
CA SER A 329 16.18 6.08 14.34
C SER A 329 15.78 4.64 14.07
N VAL A 330 15.38 3.90 15.11
CA VAL A 330 14.92 2.51 14.99
C VAL A 330 13.70 2.40 14.07
N VAL A 331 12.69 3.25 14.27
CA VAL A 331 11.48 3.27 13.45
C VAL A 331 11.78 3.74 12.03
N ALA A 332 12.67 4.71 11.85
CA ALA A 332 13.04 5.19 10.52
C ALA A 332 13.83 4.15 9.70
N GLN A 333 14.71 3.37 10.35
CA GLN A 333 15.49 2.30 9.73
C GLN A 333 14.63 1.08 9.35
N TYR A 334 13.62 0.76 10.16
CA TYR A 334 12.74 -0.39 9.95
C TYR A 334 11.29 -0.09 10.38
N PRO A 335 10.51 0.64 9.56
CA PRO A 335 9.17 1.10 9.90
C PRO A 335 8.18 -0.03 10.22
N GLU A 336 8.41 -1.24 9.71
CA GLU A 336 7.57 -2.40 9.96
C GLU A 336 7.61 -2.82 11.45
N ILE A 337 8.65 -2.44 12.20
CA ILE A 337 8.80 -2.79 13.62
C ILE A 337 7.63 -2.33 14.49
N ILE A 338 6.94 -1.25 14.11
CA ILE A 338 5.78 -0.73 14.85
C ILE A 338 4.46 -1.42 14.49
N GLY A 339 4.42 -2.25 13.44
CA GLY A 339 3.21 -2.97 13.01
C GLY A 339 3.22 -4.46 13.26
N ILE A 340 4.39 -5.07 13.49
CA ILE A 340 4.51 -6.51 13.73
C ILE A 340 4.14 -6.90 15.17
N ASP A 341 3.97 -8.20 15.41
CA ASP A 341 3.85 -8.75 16.76
C ASP A 341 5.23 -8.76 17.47
N LEU A 342 5.60 -7.61 18.02
CA LEU A 342 6.99 -7.29 18.37
C LEU A 342 7.46 -7.94 19.68
N LYS A 343 6.64 -7.92 20.73
CA LYS A 343 7.06 -8.35 22.08
C LYS A 343 7.53 -9.82 22.12
N PRO A 344 6.81 -10.80 21.53
CA PRO A 344 7.30 -12.17 21.47
C PRO A 344 8.61 -12.32 20.68
N LYS A 345 8.76 -11.56 19.59
CA LYS A 345 9.97 -11.53 18.78
C LYS A 345 11.18 -10.99 19.56
N LEU A 346 11.01 -9.90 20.31
CA LEU A 346 12.04 -9.35 21.18
C LEU A 346 12.46 -10.35 22.26
N LEU A 347 11.50 -10.99 22.95
CA LEU A 347 11.78 -12.02 23.97
C LEU A 347 12.59 -13.19 23.40
N SER A 348 12.14 -13.72 22.25
CA SER A 348 12.80 -14.84 21.59
C SER A 348 14.23 -14.48 21.21
N GLN A 349 14.43 -13.34 20.54
CA GLN A 349 15.75 -12.93 20.06
C GLN A 349 16.71 -12.57 21.19
N GLN A 350 16.22 -11.91 22.25
CA GLN A 350 17.03 -11.64 23.44
C GLN A 350 17.48 -12.94 24.10
N SER A 351 16.57 -13.93 24.23
CA SER A 351 16.89 -15.24 24.81
C SER A 351 17.91 -16.02 23.96
N SER A 352 17.75 -16.02 22.63
CA SER A 352 18.69 -16.65 21.70
C SER A 352 20.09 -16.03 21.81
N LEU A 353 20.21 -14.71 21.77
CA LEU A 353 21.51 -14.03 21.88
C LEU A 353 22.13 -14.15 23.28
N LYS A 354 21.31 -14.18 24.34
CA LYS A 354 21.75 -14.50 25.70
C LYS A 354 22.34 -15.91 25.76
N SER A 355 21.73 -16.90 25.12
CA SER A 355 22.25 -18.27 25.13
C SER A 355 23.55 -18.41 24.32
N VAL A 356 23.65 -17.75 23.15
CA VAL A 356 24.71 -18.01 22.18
C VAL A 356 25.99 -17.18 22.43
N ILE A 357 25.84 -15.95 22.94
CA ILE A 357 26.94 -15.00 23.21
C ILE A 357 26.86 -14.31 24.60
N ASP A 358 25.93 -14.73 25.47
CA ASP A 358 25.68 -14.14 26.80
C ASP A 358 25.55 -12.61 26.73
N LEU A 359 24.78 -12.17 25.72
CA LEU A 359 24.45 -10.77 25.54
C LEU A 359 23.55 -10.28 26.68
N GLY A 360 23.95 -9.20 27.37
CA GLY A 360 23.11 -8.56 28.38
C GLY A 360 21.90 -7.83 27.76
N PRO A 361 20.88 -7.48 28.56
CA PRO A 361 19.70 -6.76 28.07
C PRO A 361 20.04 -5.37 27.49
N GLU A 362 20.96 -4.63 28.13
CA GLU A 362 21.44 -3.33 27.63
C GLU A 362 22.18 -3.47 26.29
N ASP A 363 23.01 -4.51 26.15
CA ASP A 363 23.75 -4.77 24.92
C ASP A 363 22.79 -5.20 23.79
N PHE A 364 21.74 -5.96 24.12
CA PHE A 364 20.67 -6.31 23.21
C PHE A 364 19.93 -5.05 22.72
N GLY A 365 19.59 -4.13 23.62
CA GLY A 365 19.04 -2.82 23.24
C GLY A 365 19.92 -2.11 22.21
N ARG A 366 21.24 -2.01 22.46
CA ARG A 366 22.20 -1.42 21.50
C ARG A 366 22.30 -2.16 20.16
N VAL A 367 22.11 -3.48 20.16
CA VAL A 367 22.04 -4.29 18.93
C VAL A 367 20.80 -3.91 18.11
N VAL A 368 19.62 -3.80 18.74
CA VAL A 368 18.38 -3.39 18.08
C VAL A 368 18.47 -1.95 17.57
N GLU A 369 19.11 -1.03 18.31
CA GLU A 369 19.33 0.35 17.88
C GLU A 369 20.11 0.47 16.56
N LYS A 370 21.10 -0.41 16.36
CA LYS A 370 21.99 -0.41 15.19
C LYS A 370 21.47 -1.26 14.03
N MET A 371 20.61 -2.23 14.31
CA MET A 371 19.99 -3.10 13.31
C MET A 371 18.64 -3.60 13.82
N PRO A 372 17.56 -2.81 13.68
CA PRO A 372 16.24 -3.19 14.16
C PRO A 372 15.74 -4.51 13.57
N GLN A 373 16.18 -4.86 12.36
CA GLN A 373 15.84 -6.10 11.67
C GLN A 373 16.27 -7.37 12.44
N VAL A 374 17.19 -7.24 13.40
CA VAL A 374 17.63 -8.35 14.28
C VAL A 374 16.45 -9.06 14.95
N VAL A 375 15.39 -8.32 15.29
CA VAL A 375 14.18 -8.84 15.95
C VAL A 375 13.43 -9.89 15.11
N SER A 376 13.72 -9.96 13.82
CA SER A 376 13.07 -10.87 12.88
C SER A 376 14.05 -11.79 12.16
N LEU A 377 15.32 -11.84 12.59
CA LEU A 377 16.26 -12.83 12.10
C LEU A 377 15.88 -14.23 12.57
N SER A 378 16.13 -15.22 11.71
CA SER A 378 15.98 -16.62 12.07
C SER A 378 17.18 -17.09 12.90
N ASP A 379 16.95 -17.87 13.95
CA ASP A 379 18.00 -18.33 14.86
C ASP A 379 19.07 -19.18 14.15
N LYS A 380 18.67 -20.04 13.19
CA LYS A 380 19.58 -20.96 12.48
C LYS A 380 20.69 -20.23 11.69
N PRO A 381 20.39 -19.31 10.76
CA PRO A 381 21.42 -18.49 10.11
C PRO A 381 22.27 -17.71 11.10
N MET A 382 21.65 -17.07 12.10
CA MET A 382 22.36 -16.28 13.10
C MET A 382 23.41 -17.10 13.86
N MET A 383 23.06 -18.31 14.31
CA MET A 383 23.99 -19.21 15.00
C MET A 383 25.18 -19.58 14.12
N LYS A 384 24.97 -19.86 12.83
CA LYS A 384 26.08 -20.16 11.89
C LYS A 384 27.08 -19.02 11.77
N HIS A 385 26.63 -17.76 11.86
CA HIS A 385 27.53 -16.60 11.85
C HIS A 385 28.34 -16.50 13.13
N VAL A 386 27.71 -16.73 14.28
CA VAL A 386 28.43 -16.76 15.55
C VAL A 386 29.45 -17.90 15.57
N ASP A 387 29.08 -19.10 15.11
CA ASP A 387 29.98 -20.25 15.05
C ASP A 387 31.14 -20.00 14.09
N PHE A 388 30.90 -19.36 12.95
CA PHE A 388 31.95 -18.92 12.04
C PHE A 388 32.95 -18.00 12.76
N LEU A 389 32.49 -16.96 13.45
CA LEU A 389 33.38 -16.06 14.19
C LEU A 389 34.16 -16.79 15.30
N LYS A 390 33.52 -17.70 16.04
CA LYS A 390 34.22 -18.55 17.02
C LYS A 390 35.30 -19.40 16.36
N ASN A 391 35.01 -20.01 15.20
CA ASN A 391 35.95 -20.83 14.44
C ASN A 391 37.10 -20.03 13.81
N CYS A 392 36.91 -18.73 13.58
CA CYS A 392 37.99 -17.80 13.20
C CYS A 392 39.00 -17.54 14.34
N GLY A 393 38.72 -17.99 15.56
CA GLY A 393 39.60 -17.84 16.72
C GLY A 393 39.25 -16.66 17.63
N PHE A 394 38.11 -15.98 17.42
CA PHE A 394 37.66 -14.92 18.32
C PHE A 394 37.18 -15.49 19.65
N SER A 395 37.57 -14.85 20.75
CA SER A 395 37.04 -15.18 22.07
C SER A 395 35.55 -14.84 22.15
N PHE A 396 34.86 -15.47 23.09
CA PHE A 396 33.44 -15.22 23.33
C PHE A 396 33.13 -13.74 23.62
N GLU A 397 34.00 -13.07 24.40
CA GLU A 397 33.88 -11.64 24.69
C GLU A 397 34.13 -10.76 23.46
N GLN A 398 35.10 -11.14 22.61
CA GLN A 398 35.37 -10.45 21.35
C GLN A 398 34.17 -10.55 20.39
N VAL A 399 33.59 -11.75 20.23
CA VAL A 399 32.39 -11.94 19.40
C VAL A 399 31.22 -11.11 19.93
N ARG A 400 30.99 -11.10 21.25
CA ARG A 400 29.97 -10.24 21.87
C ARG A 400 30.20 -8.77 21.52
N LYS A 401 31.43 -8.26 21.71
CA LYS A 401 31.78 -6.88 21.39
C LYS A 401 31.58 -6.56 19.91
N MET A 402 31.94 -7.47 19.01
CA MET A 402 31.75 -7.33 17.57
C MET A 402 30.26 -7.26 17.19
N VAL A 403 29.43 -8.16 17.73
CA VAL A 403 27.98 -8.19 17.46
C VAL A 403 27.29 -6.96 18.02
N THR A 404 27.60 -6.52 19.24
CA THR A 404 27.09 -5.26 19.81
C THR A 404 27.58 -4.03 19.02
N GLY A 405 28.79 -4.12 18.43
CA GLY A 405 29.40 -3.11 17.59
C GLY A 405 28.74 -2.98 16.22
N CYS A 406 28.53 -4.10 15.55
CA CYS A 406 28.06 -4.24 14.18
C CYS A 406 27.19 -5.51 14.07
N PRO A 407 25.89 -5.41 14.40
CA PRO A 407 24.99 -6.56 14.34
C PRO A 407 24.79 -7.14 12.95
N GLN A 408 25.10 -6.35 11.90
CA GLN A 408 24.99 -6.73 10.49
C GLN A 408 25.76 -8.03 10.20
N LEU A 409 26.82 -8.32 10.96
CA LEU A 409 27.58 -9.57 10.91
C LEU A 409 26.70 -10.83 10.99
N LEU A 410 25.53 -10.76 11.61
CA LEU A 410 24.62 -11.90 11.77
C LEU A 410 23.75 -12.18 10.54
N ALA A 411 23.77 -11.29 9.54
CA ALA A 411 22.90 -11.34 8.36
C ALA A 411 23.66 -11.25 7.03
N LEU A 412 25.00 -11.17 7.06
CA LEU A 412 25.83 -11.10 5.87
C LEU A 412 25.85 -12.44 5.10
N ASN A 413 26.40 -12.41 3.89
CA ASN A 413 26.67 -13.65 3.17
C ASN A 413 27.91 -14.34 3.78
N LEU A 414 27.69 -15.49 4.44
CA LEU A 414 28.75 -16.27 5.09
C LEU A 414 29.92 -16.63 4.18
N ASP A 415 29.67 -16.92 2.90
CA ASP A 415 30.74 -17.35 2.00
C ASP A 415 31.63 -16.17 1.61
N ILE A 416 31.04 -14.99 1.42
CA ILE A 416 31.82 -13.74 1.24
C ILE A 416 32.59 -13.42 2.51
N MET A 417 31.99 -13.57 3.70
CA MET A 417 32.70 -13.34 4.97
C MET A 417 33.92 -14.25 5.13
N LYS A 418 33.82 -15.54 4.78
CA LYS A 418 34.95 -16.47 4.80
C LYS A 418 36.08 -16.02 3.88
N LEU A 419 35.76 -15.63 2.65
CA LEU A 419 36.75 -15.13 1.69
C LEU A 419 37.44 -13.85 2.19
N SER A 420 36.67 -12.92 2.76
CA SER A 420 37.22 -11.70 3.35
C SER A 420 38.12 -11.99 4.55
N PHE A 421 37.76 -12.95 5.40
CA PHE A 421 38.58 -13.38 6.52
C PHE A 421 39.89 -14.05 6.05
N ASP A 422 39.81 -14.93 5.06
CA ASP A 422 40.97 -15.59 4.46
C ASP A 422 41.96 -14.57 3.89
N PHE A 423 41.46 -13.55 3.18
CA PHE A 423 42.29 -12.45 2.67
C PHE A 423 42.93 -11.65 3.82
N PHE A 424 42.14 -11.32 4.85
CA PHE A 424 42.63 -10.59 6.03
C PHE A 424 43.78 -11.34 6.72
N GLN A 425 43.65 -12.65 6.90
CA GLN A 425 44.65 -13.45 7.60
C GLN A 425 45.88 -13.77 6.73
N LYS A 426 45.67 -14.16 5.47
CA LYS A 426 46.76 -14.66 4.60
C LYS A 426 47.51 -13.54 3.88
N GLU A 427 46.78 -12.56 3.34
CA GLU A 427 47.37 -11.50 2.51
C GLU A 427 47.66 -10.24 3.34
N MET A 428 46.72 -9.76 4.15
CA MET A 428 46.94 -8.56 4.96
C MET A 428 47.82 -8.81 6.19
N GLN A 429 47.84 -10.04 6.70
CA GLN A 429 48.64 -10.49 7.85
C GLN A 429 48.46 -9.60 9.10
N ARG A 430 47.21 -9.22 9.38
CA ARG A 430 46.86 -8.36 10.51
C ARG A 430 46.40 -9.14 11.74
N PRO A 431 46.54 -8.58 12.95
CA PRO A 431 46.04 -9.20 14.17
C PRO A 431 44.52 -9.21 14.21
N LEU A 432 43.91 -10.23 14.83
CA LEU A 432 42.46 -10.34 14.98
C LEU A 432 41.83 -9.16 15.73
N ASP A 433 42.57 -8.52 16.63
CA ASP A 433 42.10 -7.35 17.38
C ASP A 433 41.70 -6.17 16.47
N ASP A 434 42.27 -6.06 15.28
CA ASP A 434 41.85 -5.06 14.28
C ASP A 434 40.40 -5.30 13.82
N LEU A 435 39.99 -6.57 13.66
CA LEU A 435 38.61 -6.92 13.31
C LEU A 435 37.65 -6.74 14.49
N VAL A 436 38.13 -6.90 15.73
CA VAL A 436 37.33 -6.61 16.93
C VAL A 436 37.10 -5.10 17.07
N ALA A 437 38.12 -4.29 16.74
CA ALA A 437 38.03 -2.84 16.75
C ALA A 437 37.17 -2.29 15.59
N PHE A 438 37.20 -2.96 14.42
CA PHE A 438 36.45 -2.56 13.23
C PHE A 438 35.72 -3.76 12.58
N PRO A 439 34.66 -4.28 13.22
CA PRO A 439 33.90 -5.43 12.70
C PRO A 439 33.22 -5.14 11.36
N ALA A 440 32.95 -3.86 11.07
CA ALA A 440 32.42 -3.40 9.78
C ALA A 440 33.33 -3.75 8.59
N PHE A 441 34.56 -4.22 8.79
CA PHE A 441 35.40 -4.81 7.73
C PHE A 441 34.61 -5.78 6.84
N PHE A 442 33.79 -6.65 7.42
CA PHE A 442 33.01 -7.65 6.68
C PHE A 442 31.89 -7.07 5.82
N THR A 443 31.49 -5.81 6.03
CA THR A 443 30.43 -5.16 5.25
C THR A 443 30.96 -4.51 3.97
N TYR A 444 32.28 -4.37 3.81
CA TYR A 444 32.89 -3.83 2.60
C TYR A 444 33.12 -4.90 1.55
N GLY A 445 32.98 -4.52 0.27
CA GLY A 445 33.23 -5.43 -0.85
C GLY A 445 34.71 -5.84 -0.93
N LEU A 446 34.96 -7.15 -0.95
CA LEU A 446 36.31 -7.72 -0.97
C LEU A 446 37.11 -7.29 -2.20
N GLU A 447 36.55 -7.53 -3.39
CA GLU A 447 37.21 -7.22 -4.67
C GLU A 447 37.13 -5.73 -5.03
N SER A 448 36.01 -5.07 -4.70
CA SER A 448 35.77 -3.68 -5.10
C SER A 448 36.48 -2.67 -4.21
N THR A 449 36.66 -2.95 -2.91
CA THR A 449 37.09 -1.96 -1.94
C THR A 449 38.29 -2.42 -1.12
N ILE A 450 38.21 -3.59 -0.49
CA ILE A 450 39.25 -4.05 0.45
C ILE A 450 40.58 -4.29 -0.27
N LYS A 451 40.58 -5.12 -1.33
CA LYS A 451 41.79 -5.48 -2.09
C LYS A 451 42.48 -4.27 -2.75
N PRO A 452 41.77 -3.40 -3.50
CA PRO A 452 42.40 -2.25 -4.15
C PRO A 452 43.03 -1.29 -3.15
N ARG A 453 42.32 -0.96 -2.07
CA ARG A 453 42.80 -0.03 -1.04
C ARG A 453 43.99 -0.60 -0.27
N HIS A 454 43.96 -1.90 0.08
CA HIS A 454 45.09 -2.57 0.72
C HIS A 454 46.34 -2.55 -0.19
N LYS A 455 46.20 -2.90 -1.48
CA LYS A 455 47.30 -2.88 -2.44
C LYS A 455 47.96 -1.51 -2.55
N MET A 456 47.17 -0.44 -2.54
CA MET A 456 47.69 0.93 -2.65
C MET A 456 48.45 1.37 -1.40
N VAL A 457 47.90 1.09 -0.21
CA VAL A 457 48.55 1.37 1.08
C VAL A 457 49.86 0.58 1.24
N THR A 458 49.86 -0.70 0.85
CA THR A 458 51.07 -1.54 0.87
C THR A 458 52.12 -1.02 -0.12
N LYS A 459 51.73 -0.58 -1.32
CA LYS A 459 52.65 0.01 -2.31
C LYS A 459 53.33 1.28 -1.79
N LYS A 460 52.63 2.11 -1.01
CA LYS A 460 53.19 3.30 -0.36
C LYS A 460 53.89 3.01 0.98
N GLY A 461 53.86 1.78 1.49
CA GLY A 461 54.46 1.42 2.78
C GLY A 461 53.74 2.03 3.99
N LEU A 462 52.47 2.43 3.84
CA LEU A 462 51.71 3.08 4.90
C LEU A 462 51.12 2.05 5.88
N LYS A 463 51.11 2.38 7.18
CA LYS A 463 50.44 1.60 8.23
C LYS A 463 49.29 2.42 8.81
N CYS A 464 48.08 1.87 8.77
CA CYS A 464 46.87 2.56 9.23
C CYS A 464 45.89 1.59 9.92
N SER A 465 44.86 2.09 10.59
CA SER A 465 43.76 1.25 11.09
C SER A 465 42.83 0.81 9.96
N LEU A 466 42.03 -0.24 10.18
CA LEU A 466 41.00 -0.66 9.21
C LEU A 466 39.94 0.41 8.99
N GLY A 467 39.55 1.13 10.06
CA GLY A 467 38.62 2.25 9.96
C GLY A 467 39.17 3.36 9.07
N TRP A 468 40.44 3.73 9.21
CA TRP A 468 41.07 4.71 8.31
C TRP A 468 41.13 4.21 6.86
N LEU A 469 41.39 2.91 6.66
CA LEU A 469 41.47 2.32 5.32
C LEU A 469 40.11 2.30 4.60
N LEU A 470 39.04 1.94 5.32
CA LEU A 470 37.76 1.56 4.71
C LEU A 470 36.64 2.59 4.94
N ASN A 471 36.63 3.28 6.08
CA ASN A 471 35.54 4.21 6.45
C ASN A 471 35.70 5.59 5.78
N CYS A 472 35.71 5.61 4.46
CA CYS A 472 35.71 6.83 3.64
C CYS A 472 35.25 6.53 2.21
N SER A 473 34.78 7.57 1.49
CA SER A 473 34.46 7.47 0.07
C SER A 473 35.70 7.20 -0.77
N ASP A 474 35.52 6.78 -2.02
CA ASP A 474 36.64 6.53 -2.94
C ASP A 474 37.41 7.82 -3.24
N GLU A 475 36.73 8.96 -3.38
CA GLU A 475 37.37 10.26 -3.60
C GLU A 475 38.22 10.68 -2.39
N LYS A 476 37.68 10.51 -1.17
CA LYS A 476 38.42 10.83 0.06
C LYS A 476 39.61 9.88 0.24
N PHE A 477 39.47 8.61 -0.16
CA PHE A 477 40.58 7.67 -0.13
C PHE A 477 41.66 8.05 -1.15
N GLU A 478 41.30 8.42 -2.39
CA GLU A 478 42.25 8.90 -3.39
C GLU A 478 43.00 10.15 -2.92
N GLN A 479 42.30 11.11 -2.31
CA GLN A 479 42.93 12.28 -1.69
C GLN A 479 43.94 11.87 -0.61
N ARG A 480 43.59 10.93 0.27
CA ARG A 480 44.53 10.38 1.28
C ARG A 480 45.76 9.75 0.66
N MET A 481 45.64 9.25 -0.58
CA MET A 481 46.72 8.63 -1.32
C MET A 481 47.52 9.64 -2.16
N ASP A 482 47.13 10.90 -2.22
CA ASP A 482 47.94 11.96 -2.86
C ASP A 482 49.02 12.48 -1.89
N TYR A 483 48.72 12.52 -0.59
CA TYR A 483 49.68 12.94 0.45
C TYR A 483 50.78 11.88 0.71
N ASP A 484 51.95 12.36 1.14
CA ASP A 484 53.12 11.53 1.50
C ASP A 484 53.11 11.07 2.97
N THR A 485 52.24 11.63 3.82
CA THR A 485 52.13 11.32 5.26
C THR A 485 50.69 11.21 5.73
N ILE A 486 50.44 10.34 6.71
CA ILE A 486 49.13 10.19 7.38
C ILE A 486 48.98 11.33 8.39
N GLU A 487 48.15 12.32 8.10
CA GLU A 487 47.68 13.27 9.11
C GLU A 487 46.71 12.55 10.07
N MET A 488 46.93 12.69 11.38
CA MET A 488 46.28 11.89 12.43
C MET A 488 44.86 12.38 12.82
N ASP A 489 44.33 13.43 12.20
CA ASP A 489 43.23 14.21 12.80
C ASP A 489 41.84 14.02 12.17
N GLU A 490 41.55 12.89 11.52
CA GLU A 490 40.18 12.64 11.04
C GLU A 490 39.70 11.22 11.33
N MET A 491 39.25 11.01 12.58
CA MET A 491 38.49 9.84 12.99
C MET A 491 37.09 10.25 13.45
N GLU A 492 36.29 10.81 12.54
CA GLU A 492 34.87 10.95 12.80
C GLU A 492 34.17 9.61 12.53
N SER A 493 33.69 8.97 13.60
CA SER A 493 32.79 7.83 13.49
C SER A 493 31.42 8.34 13.04
N SER A 494 31.17 8.36 11.74
CA SER A 494 29.83 8.62 11.21
C SER A 494 28.86 7.55 11.72
N PRO A 495 27.67 7.91 12.23
CA PRO A 495 26.68 6.93 12.64
C PRO A 495 26.30 6.02 11.47
N SER A 496 26.00 4.74 11.75
CA SER A 496 25.62 3.76 10.71
C SER A 496 24.33 4.11 9.97
N PHE A 497 23.54 5.01 10.56
CA PHE A 497 22.35 5.60 9.98
C PHE A 497 22.31 7.08 10.36
N ASP A 498 22.31 7.96 9.37
CA ASP A 498 22.10 9.39 9.57
C ASP A 498 20.65 9.75 9.20
N MET A 499 19.90 10.25 10.18
CA MET A 499 18.51 10.67 9.99
C MET A 499 18.38 11.79 8.95
N ASN A 500 19.43 12.58 8.73
CA ASN A 500 19.44 13.65 7.73
C ASN A 500 19.32 13.11 6.29
N THR A 501 19.70 11.86 6.04
CA THR A 501 19.50 11.22 4.72
C THR A 501 18.03 11.16 4.30
N LEU A 502 17.10 11.18 5.26
CA LEU A 502 15.66 11.24 4.99
C LEU A 502 15.19 12.64 4.57
N THR A 503 15.95 13.68 4.90
CA THR A 503 15.61 15.07 4.62
C THR A 503 16.40 15.67 3.46
N GLU A 504 17.35 14.91 2.89
CA GLU A 504 18.15 15.35 1.76
C GLU A 504 17.30 15.72 0.52
N PRO A 505 17.71 16.76 -0.23
CA PRO A 505 17.08 17.13 -1.50
C PRO A 505 17.18 15.97 -2.49
N ARG A 506 16.15 15.79 -3.31
CA ARG A 506 16.21 14.77 -4.36
C ARG A 506 17.20 15.17 -5.43
N SER A 507 18.09 14.26 -5.81
CA SER A 507 18.74 14.30 -7.12
C SER A 507 17.66 14.00 -8.18
N ASP A 508 17.49 14.89 -9.16
CA ASP A 508 16.46 14.78 -10.21
C ASP A 508 16.77 13.73 -11.30
N GLU A 509 17.54 12.69 -10.96
CA GLU A 509 17.78 11.53 -11.84
C GLU A 509 17.29 10.26 -11.14
N SER A 510 15.99 10.01 -11.22
CA SER A 510 15.46 8.68 -10.95
C SER A 510 14.49 8.35 -12.08
N GLY A 511 15.01 7.64 -13.08
CA GLY A 511 14.18 6.84 -13.98
C GLY A 511 13.46 5.81 -13.13
N SER A 512 12.15 5.71 -13.31
CA SER A 512 11.29 4.80 -12.57
C SER A 512 11.55 3.35 -13.00
N ASP A 513 12.62 2.75 -12.49
CA ASP A 513 12.77 1.29 -12.47
C ASP A 513 12.10 0.81 -11.18
N TYR A 514 10.79 0.65 -11.26
CA TYR A 514 10.06 -0.09 -10.23
C TYR A 514 10.42 -1.56 -10.40
N ASP A 515 11.38 -2.04 -9.60
CA ASP A 515 11.58 -3.47 -9.42
C ASP A 515 10.25 -4.07 -8.92
N SER A 516 9.71 -4.96 -9.75
CA SER A 516 8.55 -5.77 -9.41
C SER A 516 8.97 -6.78 -8.35
N ASP A 517 8.79 -6.43 -7.08
CA ASP A 517 8.70 -7.43 -6.00
C ASP A 517 7.37 -8.20 -6.21
N ASP A 518 7.38 -9.08 -7.21
CA ASP A 518 6.36 -10.12 -7.41
C ASP A 518 6.58 -11.20 -6.37
N GLU A 519 6.03 -11.00 -5.17
CA GLU A 519 5.80 -12.11 -4.24
C GLU A 519 4.48 -11.92 -3.49
N TYR A 520 3.39 -11.86 -4.25
CA TYR A 520 2.03 -12.12 -3.77
C TYR A 520 1.23 -12.81 -4.88
N ALA A 521 1.30 -14.15 -4.90
CA ALA A 521 0.33 -15.02 -5.55
C ALA A 521 -0.08 -16.10 -4.55
#